data_AF-A0A1M7ER62-F1
#
_entry.id   AF-A0A1M7ER62-F1
#
_cell.length_a   1.000
_cell.length_b   1.000
_cell.length_c   1.000
_cell.angle_alpha   90.00
_cell.angle_beta   90.00
_cell.angle_gamma   90.00
#
_symmetry.space_group_name_H-M   'P 1'
#
loop_
_entity.id
_entity.type
_entity.pdbx_description
1 polymer ?
#
loop_
_entity_poly.entity_id
_entity_poly.type
_entity_poly.pdbx_seq_one_letter_code
_entity_poly.pdbx_strand_id
1 'polypeptide(L)'
;MIIKKKPKPNPELKKLDKLVGIWNVSGEVCGQVSYSWMEGGFFLVQYVDLEGAKGLEFIGYDEEKGVLRSHYFDDDGKVLEYTYKINETDHIVSIDMPGIKGDFNGKYSNNGNTISGNWHWKQNGEELGYKAIFTKVHLS
;
A
#
# COMPACT_ATOMS: atom_id res chain seq x y z
N MET A 1 -3.51 10.89 39.66
CA MET A 1 -3.24 10.00 38.52
C MET A 1 -4.00 10.54 37.32
N ILE A 2 -3.33 11.17 36.34
CA ILE A 2 -4.00 11.65 35.13
C ILE A 2 -4.17 10.44 34.21
N ILE A 3 -5.39 9.97 34.00
CA ILE A 3 -5.69 8.99 32.97
C ILE A 3 -5.55 9.73 31.63
N LYS A 4 -4.37 9.66 31.00
CA LYS A 4 -4.24 10.07 29.59
C LYS A 4 -5.15 9.15 28.78
N LYS A 5 -6.20 9.71 28.17
CA LYS A 5 -7.03 9.03 27.19
C LYS A 5 -6.09 8.47 26.12
N LYS A 6 -6.04 7.13 25.96
CA LYS A 6 -5.24 6.51 24.90
C LYS A 6 -5.70 7.12 23.56
N PRO A 7 -4.76 7.50 22.67
CA PRO A 7 -5.13 7.95 21.34
C PRO A 7 -5.95 6.86 20.65
N LYS A 8 -6.86 7.25 19.76
CA LYS A 8 -7.63 6.34 18.92
C LYS A 8 -7.19 6.50 17.46
N PRO A 9 -7.13 5.43 16.66
CA PRO A 9 -6.85 5.54 15.24
C PRO A 9 -7.89 6.40 14.53
N ASN A 10 -7.45 7.09 13.49
CA ASN A 10 -8.35 7.82 12.60
C ASN A 10 -9.33 6.84 11.93
N PRO A 11 -10.65 7.14 11.85
CA PRO A 11 -11.61 6.26 11.20
C PRO A 11 -11.30 5.92 9.75
N GLU A 12 -10.58 6.78 9.02
CA GLU A 12 -10.16 6.55 7.63
C GLU A 12 -9.28 5.30 7.47
N LEU A 13 -8.55 4.91 8.52
CA LEU A 13 -7.72 3.71 8.53
C LEU A 13 -8.52 2.42 8.31
N LYS A 14 -9.83 2.40 8.62
CA LYS A 14 -10.71 1.24 8.33
C LYS A 14 -10.77 0.89 6.85
N LYS A 15 -10.51 1.84 5.95
CA LYS A 15 -10.45 1.56 4.50
C LYS A 15 -9.33 0.58 4.15
N LEU A 16 -8.30 0.49 4.98
CA LEU A 16 -7.18 -0.43 4.81
C LEU A 16 -7.50 -1.88 5.23
N ASP A 17 -8.59 -2.12 5.98
CA ASP A 17 -8.93 -3.47 6.48
C ASP A 17 -9.07 -4.50 5.36
N LYS A 18 -9.53 -4.08 4.17
CA LYS A 18 -9.66 -4.96 3.01
C LYS A 18 -8.33 -5.49 2.49
N LEU A 19 -7.21 -4.83 2.79
CA LEU A 19 -5.86 -5.28 2.42
C LEU A 19 -5.32 -6.38 3.31
N VAL A 20 -5.81 -6.51 4.55
CA VAL A 20 -5.31 -7.47 5.52
C VAL A 20 -5.33 -8.89 4.94
N GLY A 21 -4.22 -9.60 5.14
CA GLY A 21 -3.97 -10.95 4.64
C GLY A 21 -2.82 -11.02 3.64
N ILE A 22 -2.69 -12.20 3.04
CA ILE A 22 -1.61 -12.53 2.09
C ILE A 22 -2.16 -12.48 0.66
N TRP A 23 -1.40 -11.87 -0.24
CA TRP A 23 -1.74 -11.71 -1.64
C TRP A 23 -0.62 -12.22 -2.54
N ASN A 24 -0.95 -13.12 -3.45
CA ASN A 24 -0.08 -13.46 -4.56
C ASN A 24 -0.16 -12.37 -5.63
N VAL A 25 1.00 -11.93 -6.11
CA VAL A 25 1.14 -10.96 -7.19
C VAL A 25 1.56 -11.71 -8.44
N SER A 26 0.89 -11.40 -9.55
CA SER A 26 1.15 -11.99 -10.86
C SER A 26 0.97 -10.96 -11.97
N GLY A 27 1.49 -11.25 -13.16
CA GLY A 27 1.48 -10.35 -14.30
C GLY A 27 2.91 -10.16 -14.81
N GLU A 28 3.33 -8.91 -14.98
CA GLU A 28 4.71 -8.58 -15.37
C GLU A 28 5.68 -8.61 -14.18
N VAL A 29 5.15 -8.60 -12.95
CA VAL A 29 5.87 -8.86 -11.71
C VAL A 29 5.20 -10.01 -10.97
N CYS A 30 6.01 -10.85 -10.31
CA CYS A 30 5.54 -12.04 -9.62
C CYS A 30 6.07 -12.09 -8.19
N GLY A 31 5.31 -12.72 -7.28
CA GLY A 31 5.72 -12.93 -5.89
C GLY A 31 4.56 -12.80 -4.92
N GLN A 32 4.84 -12.36 -3.70
CA GLN A 32 3.86 -12.23 -2.64
C GLN A 32 3.99 -10.91 -1.89
N VAL A 33 2.86 -10.38 -1.42
CA VAL A 33 2.82 -9.33 -0.40
C VAL A 33 1.89 -9.75 0.73
N SER A 34 2.15 -9.26 1.94
CA SER A 34 1.27 -9.53 3.09
C SER A 34 1.02 -8.27 3.90
N TYR A 35 -0.20 -8.11 4.40
CA TYR A 35 -0.60 -6.96 5.19
C TYR A 35 -1.08 -7.38 6.57
N SER A 36 -0.58 -6.72 7.61
CA SER A 36 -0.99 -6.97 9.00
C SER A 36 -0.99 -5.69 9.83
N TRP A 37 -1.96 -5.56 10.74
CA TRP A 37 -2.05 -4.40 11.63
C TRP A 37 -1.00 -4.47 12.73
N MET A 38 -0.34 -3.35 13.01
CA MET A 38 0.40 -3.19 14.27
C MET A 38 -0.56 -3.09 15.46
N GLU A 39 -0.07 -3.46 16.65
CA GLU A 39 -0.80 -3.24 17.89
C GLU A 39 -1.22 -1.77 18.01
N GLY A 40 -2.50 -1.55 18.33
CA GLY A 40 -3.09 -0.23 18.44
C GLY A 40 -3.79 0.28 17.17
N GLY A 41 -3.57 -0.34 16.01
CA GLY A 41 -4.34 -0.06 14.78
C GLY A 41 -4.05 1.28 14.10
N PHE A 42 -2.88 1.89 14.37
CA PHE A 42 -2.46 3.15 13.75
C PHE A 42 -1.70 2.95 12.44
N PHE A 43 -1.06 1.79 12.28
CA PHE A 43 -0.25 1.46 11.11
C PHE A 43 -0.57 0.04 10.63
N LEU A 44 -0.85 -0.07 9.34
CA LEU A 44 -0.85 -1.33 8.61
C LEU A 44 0.55 -1.55 8.04
N VAL A 45 1.13 -2.72 8.27
CA VAL A 45 2.44 -3.09 7.74
C VAL A 45 2.26 -3.95 6.50
N GLN A 46 2.91 -3.59 5.40
CA GLN A 46 3.07 -4.44 4.23
C GLN A 46 4.48 -5.06 4.22
N TYR A 47 4.56 -6.35 4.00
CA TYR A 47 5.80 -7.03 3.62
C TYR A 47 5.76 -7.30 2.12
N VAL A 48 6.85 -6.98 1.42
CA VAL A 48 6.97 -7.12 -0.04
C VAL A 48 8.03 -8.16 -0.35
N ASP A 49 7.62 -9.22 -1.06
CA ASP A 49 8.46 -10.33 -1.49
C ASP A 49 8.21 -10.61 -2.98
N LEU A 50 8.63 -9.68 -3.85
CA LEU A 50 8.46 -9.77 -5.30
C LEU A 50 9.78 -10.09 -6.00
N GLU A 51 9.70 -10.60 -7.23
CA GLU A 51 10.87 -10.73 -8.10
C GLU A 51 11.43 -9.34 -8.41
N GLY A 52 12.67 -9.08 -8.01
CA GLY A 52 13.34 -7.80 -8.24
C GLY A 52 12.93 -6.65 -7.30
N ALA A 53 12.10 -6.90 -6.29
CA ALA A 53 11.77 -5.91 -5.26
C ALA A 53 11.42 -6.58 -3.93
N LYS A 54 12.16 -6.27 -2.88
CA LYS A 54 11.82 -6.66 -1.50
C LYS A 54 11.71 -5.42 -0.63
N GLY A 55 10.91 -5.49 0.44
CA GLY A 55 10.83 -4.38 1.36
C GLY A 55 9.73 -4.46 2.40
N LEU A 56 9.65 -3.39 3.19
CA LEU A 56 8.68 -3.20 4.26
C LEU A 56 8.02 -1.84 4.11
N GLU A 57 6.70 -1.78 4.24
CA GLU A 57 5.93 -0.54 4.19
C GLU A 57 5.12 -0.34 5.45
N PHE A 58 5.10 0.88 5.98
CA PHE A 58 4.20 1.28 7.05
C PHE A 58 3.18 2.27 6.51
N ILE A 59 1.91 1.90 6.52
CA ILE A 59 0.78 2.67 6.01
C ILE A 59 -0.03 3.20 7.19
N GLY A 60 -0.19 4.52 7.29
CA GLY A 60 -0.90 5.19 8.38
C GLY A 60 -1.75 6.37 7.88
N TYR A 61 -2.18 7.21 8.81
CA TYR A 61 -2.94 8.43 8.51
C TYR A 61 -2.13 9.67 8.88
N ASP A 62 -1.94 10.55 7.90
CA ASP A 62 -1.31 11.86 8.07
C ASP A 62 -2.41 12.85 8.47
N GLU A 63 -2.52 13.15 9.76
CA GLU A 63 -3.56 14.05 10.33
C GLU A 63 -3.44 15.49 9.82
N GLU A 64 -2.22 15.95 9.50
CA GLU A 64 -2.01 17.31 9.00
C GLU A 64 -2.50 17.47 7.57
N LYS A 65 -2.30 16.43 6.74
CA LYS A 65 -2.70 16.43 5.33
C LYS A 65 -4.08 15.82 5.08
N GLY A 66 -4.63 15.10 6.07
CA GLY A 66 -5.91 14.42 5.97
C GLY A 66 -5.91 13.25 4.98
N VAL A 67 -4.79 12.54 4.84
CA VAL A 67 -4.63 11.46 3.84
C VAL A 67 -4.04 10.19 4.45
N LEU A 68 -4.33 9.05 3.81
CA LEU A 68 -3.58 7.82 4.06
C LEU A 68 -2.22 7.93 3.38
N ARG A 69 -1.15 7.67 4.13
CA ARG A 69 0.23 7.84 3.66
C ARG A 69 1.11 6.71 4.17
N SER A 70 2.17 6.41 3.44
CA SER A 70 3.12 5.39 3.82
C SER A 70 4.58 5.77 3.65
N HIS A 71 5.44 4.97 4.27
CA HIS A 71 6.88 4.91 4.01
C HIS A 71 7.26 3.47 3.68
N TYR A 72 7.87 3.27 2.53
CA TYR A 72 8.39 2.00 2.05
C TYR A 72 9.91 2.01 2.09
N PHE A 73 10.48 0.95 2.65
CA PHE A 73 11.91 0.71 2.77
C PHE A 73 12.25 -0.49 1.90
N ASP A 74 13.00 -0.27 0.82
CA ASP A 74 13.41 -1.35 -0.09
C ASP A 74 14.72 -2.03 0.34
N ASP A 75 15.07 -3.12 -0.35
CA ASP A 75 16.31 -3.86 -0.15
C ASP A 75 17.57 -3.21 -0.76
N ASP A 76 17.42 -2.07 -1.43
CA ASP A 76 18.51 -1.23 -1.94
C ASP A 76 18.79 -0.01 -1.04
N GLY A 77 18.06 0.16 0.07
CA GLY A 77 18.22 1.27 1.00
C GLY A 77 17.49 2.55 0.61
N LYS A 78 16.57 2.51 -0.36
CA LYS A 78 15.68 3.62 -0.70
C LYS A 78 14.54 3.71 0.31
N VAL A 79 14.12 4.94 0.56
CA VAL A 79 12.89 5.25 1.29
C VAL A 79 11.95 5.97 0.34
N LEU A 80 10.80 5.37 0.07
CA LEU A 80 9.77 5.92 -0.80
C LEU A 80 8.53 6.26 0.01
N GLU A 81 7.83 7.33 -0.38
CA GLU A 81 6.63 7.79 0.28
C GLU A 81 5.44 7.72 -0.68
N TYR A 82 4.35 7.11 -0.24
CA TYR A 82 3.15 7.00 -1.04
C TYR A 82 1.93 7.61 -0.37
N THR A 83 0.96 8.05 -1.17
CA THR A 83 -0.38 8.44 -0.74
C THR A 83 -1.41 7.45 -1.26
N TYR A 84 -2.31 6.99 -0.39
CA TYR A 84 -3.35 6.02 -0.74
C TYR A 84 -4.70 6.70 -0.92
N LYS A 85 -5.43 6.27 -1.96
CA LYS A 85 -6.87 6.49 -2.10
C LYS A 85 -7.54 5.15 -2.35
N ILE A 86 -8.21 4.64 -1.32
CA ILE A 86 -8.91 3.36 -1.36
C ILE A 86 -10.40 3.60 -1.15
N ASN A 87 -11.22 2.98 -2.00
CA ASN A 87 -12.66 2.90 -1.83
C ASN A 87 -13.15 1.46 -2.10
N GLU A 88 -14.45 1.28 -2.29
CA GLU A 88 -15.03 -0.03 -2.58
C GLU A 88 -14.45 -0.65 -3.87
N THR A 89 -14.31 0.17 -4.91
CA THR A 89 -13.89 -0.24 -6.26
C THR A 89 -12.42 0.07 -6.56
N ASP A 90 -11.90 1.23 -6.17
CA ASP A 90 -10.57 1.68 -6.59
C ASP A 90 -9.52 1.48 -5.48
N HIS A 91 -8.31 1.11 -5.91
CA HIS A 91 -7.08 1.03 -5.14
C HIS A 91 -6.04 1.89 -5.84
N ILE A 92 -5.84 3.11 -5.37
CA ILE A 92 -4.85 4.05 -5.95
C ILE A 92 -3.73 4.28 -4.94
N VAL A 93 -2.49 4.14 -5.41
CA VAL A 93 -1.27 4.42 -4.65
C VAL A 93 -0.44 5.38 -5.48
N SER A 94 -0.12 6.57 -4.96
CA SER A 94 0.59 7.61 -5.71
C SER A 94 1.92 7.97 -5.06
N ILE A 95 2.95 8.17 -5.87
CA ILE A 95 4.24 8.72 -5.47
C ILE A 95 4.45 10.09 -6.12
N ASP A 96 4.92 11.06 -5.33
CA ASP A 96 5.32 12.38 -5.80
C ASP A 96 6.50 12.86 -4.94
N MET A 97 7.71 12.53 -5.41
CA MET A 97 8.98 12.85 -4.76
C MET A 97 9.96 13.45 -5.78
N PRO A 98 11.04 14.13 -5.35
CA PRO A 98 12.03 14.64 -6.28
C PRO A 98 12.57 13.55 -7.21
N GLY A 99 12.42 13.76 -8.53
CA GLY A 99 12.90 12.83 -9.55
C GLY A 99 12.00 11.61 -9.81
N ILE A 100 10.91 11.42 -9.08
CA ILE A 100 9.96 10.32 -9.28
C ILE A 100 8.50 10.73 -9.05
N LYS A 101 7.64 10.49 -10.03
CA LYS A 101 6.21 10.78 -9.92
C LYS A 101 5.37 9.78 -10.69
N GLY A 102 4.31 9.28 -10.08
CA GLY A 102 3.43 8.32 -10.72
C GLY A 102 2.42 7.71 -9.77
N ASP A 103 1.75 6.68 -10.25
CA ASP A 103 0.72 6.00 -9.48
C ASP A 103 0.43 4.59 -9.99
N PHE A 104 -0.07 3.78 -9.07
CA PHE A 104 -0.78 2.56 -9.36
C PHE A 104 -2.27 2.85 -9.42
N ASN A 105 -2.91 2.46 -10.52
CA ASN A 105 -4.36 2.45 -10.63
C ASN A 105 -4.86 1.01 -10.65
N GLY A 106 -5.35 0.54 -9.50
CA GLY A 106 -5.98 -0.76 -9.35
C GLY A 106 -7.49 -0.68 -9.15
N LYS A 107 -8.17 -1.76 -9.53
CA LYS A 107 -9.58 -1.99 -9.22
C LYS A 107 -9.77 -3.29 -8.47
N TYR A 108 -10.59 -3.26 -7.43
CA TYR A 108 -11.03 -4.44 -6.72
C TYR A 108 -12.07 -5.20 -7.54
N SER A 109 -12.03 -6.52 -7.45
CA SER A 109 -13.17 -7.37 -7.81
C SER A 109 -14.34 -7.15 -6.84
N ASN A 110 -15.55 -7.53 -7.26
CA ASN A 110 -16.76 -7.42 -6.43
C ASN A 110 -16.64 -8.13 -5.07
N ASN A 111 -15.88 -9.23 -5.01
CA ASN A 111 -15.64 -9.98 -3.78
C ASN A 111 -14.43 -9.48 -2.96
N GLY A 112 -13.74 -8.43 -3.43
CA GLY A 112 -12.58 -7.83 -2.77
C GLY A 112 -11.33 -8.70 -2.71
N ASN A 113 -11.31 -9.87 -3.37
CA ASN A 113 -10.20 -10.82 -3.30
C ASN A 113 -9.19 -10.68 -4.45
N THR A 114 -9.44 -9.77 -5.38
CA THR A 114 -8.53 -9.45 -6.47
C THR A 114 -8.38 -7.95 -6.60
N ILE A 115 -7.15 -7.48 -6.85
CA ILE A 115 -6.86 -6.12 -7.30
C ILE A 115 -6.13 -6.22 -8.63
N SER A 116 -6.69 -5.64 -9.68
CA SER A 116 -6.07 -5.61 -11.00
C SER A 116 -5.76 -4.18 -11.39
N GLY A 117 -4.51 -3.91 -11.75
CA GLY A 117 -4.08 -2.55 -12.03
C GLY A 117 -2.77 -2.43 -12.78
N ASN A 118 -2.37 -1.18 -12.98
CA ASN A 118 -1.12 -0.84 -13.66
C ASN A 118 -0.42 0.24 -12.84
N TRP A 119 0.87 0.02 -12.60
CA TRP A 119 1.80 1.07 -12.21
C TRP A 119 2.21 1.84 -13.46
N HIS A 120 2.26 3.16 -13.32
CA HIS A 120 2.87 4.06 -14.28
C HIS A 120 3.58 5.17 -13.53
N TRP A 121 4.85 5.40 -13.83
CA TRP A 121 5.61 6.47 -13.21
C TRP A 121 6.70 7.00 -14.12
N LYS A 122 7.05 8.25 -13.90
CA LYS A 122 8.20 8.91 -14.49
C LYS A 122 9.33 8.92 -13.48
N GLN A 123 10.52 8.48 -13.86
CA GLN A 123 11.73 8.54 -13.03
C GLN A 123 12.88 9.16 -13.83
N ASN A 124 13.44 10.26 -13.33
CA ASN A 124 14.55 10.98 -13.96
C ASN A 124 14.35 11.30 -15.46
N GLY A 125 13.11 11.49 -15.90
CA GLY A 125 12.77 11.76 -17.30
C GLY A 125 12.17 10.58 -18.05
N GLU A 126 12.43 9.35 -17.60
CA GLU A 126 12.03 8.11 -18.24
C GLU A 126 10.65 7.64 -17.77
N GLU A 127 9.81 7.19 -18.71
CA GLU A 127 8.49 6.62 -18.42
C GLU A 127 8.62 5.11 -18.19
N LEU A 128 8.06 4.64 -17.08
CA LEU A 128 8.11 3.27 -16.63
C LEU A 128 6.70 2.80 -16.26
N GLY A 129 6.50 1.49 -16.22
CA GLY A 129 5.21 0.93 -15.86
C GLY A 129 5.18 -0.59 -15.95
N TYR A 130 4.23 -1.18 -15.23
CA TYR A 130 3.94 -2.60 -15.31
C TYR A 130 2.53 -2.90 -14.85
N LYS A 131 1.96 -4.01 -15.32
CA LYS A 131 0.68 -4.55 -14.90
C LYS A 131 0.88 -5.53 -13.76
N ALA A 132 -0.03 -5.47 -12.78
CA ALA A 132 -0.05 -6.39 -11.67
C ALA A 132 -1.47 -6.80 -11.31
N ILE A 133 -1.62 -8.08 -10.96
CA ILE A 133 -2.84 -8.67 -10.42
C ILE A 133 -2.49 -9.27 -9.06
N PHE A 134 -3.12 -8.75 -8.02
CA PHE A 134 -3.02 -9.23 -6.65
C PHE A 134 -4.22 -10.14 -6.40
N THR A 135 -3.99 -11.36 -5.92
CA THR A 135 -5.05 -12.31 -5.56
C THR A 135 -4.84 -12.80 -4.13
N LYS A 136 -5.85 -12.66 -3.28
CA LYS A 136 -5.79 -13.06 -1.87
C LYS A 136 -5.70 -14.59 -1.73
N VAL A 137 -4.77 -15.08 -0.92
CA VAL A 137 -4.37 -16.52 -0.86
C VAL A 137 -5.16 -17.31 0.17
N HIS A 138 -5.62 -16.67 1.25
CA HIS A 138 -6.54 -17.26 2.23
C HIS A 138 -7.30 -16.17 2.99
N LEU A 139 -8.58 -16.39 3.24
CA LEU A 139 -9.40 -15.64 4.19
C LEU A 139 -9.37 -16.45 5.49
N SER A 140 -8.65 -15.98 6.50
CA SER A 140 -8.84 -16.48 7.87
C SER A 140 -10.14 -15.96 8.44
#